data_AF-A0A2J4ZTR8-F1
#
_entry.id   AF-A0A2J4ZTR8-F1
#
_cell.length_a   1.000
_cell.length_b   1.000
_cell.length_c   1.000
_cell.angle_alpha   90.00
_cell.angle_beta   90.00
_cell.angle_gamma   90.00
#
_symmetry.space_group_name_H-M   'P 1'
#
loop_
_entity.id
_entity.type
_entity.pdbx_description
1 polymer ?
#
loop_
_entity_poly.entity_id
_entity_poly.type
_entity_poly.pdbx_seq_one_letter_code
_entity_poly.pdbx_strand_id
1 'polypeptide(L)' 'RYNIATKADIAIVATAANGNKMTKNYRASYSVEGAFQASNKNIADAVNSVMTDTISDMAQDTSIHDFIKQNAR' A
#
# COMPACT_ATOMS: atom_id res chain seq x y z
N ARG A 1 -24.29 -5.59 14.52
CA ARG A 1 -23.16 -6.14 13.74
C ARG A 1 -22.57 -4.98 12.97
N TYR A 2 -21.26 -4.95 12.78
CA TYR A 2 -20.59 -3.96 11.94
C TYR A 2 -19.61 -4.66 11.00
N ASN A 3 -19.26 -3.96 9.93
CA ASN A 3 -18.15 -4.30 9.05
C ASN A 3 -17.26 -3.06 8.93
N ILE A 4 -15.96 -3.22 9.10
CA ILE A 4 -14.97 -2.18 8.80
C ILE A 4 -14.22 -2.66 7.57
N ALA A 5 -14.43 -1.99 6.45
CA ALA A 5 -13.68 -2.20 5.22
C ALA A 5 -12.67 -1.06 5.05
N THR A 6 -11.40 -1.42 4.88
CA THR A 6 -10.29 -0.49 4.65
C THR A 6 -9.63 -0.82 3.32
N LYS A 7 -9.22 0.21 2.60
CA LYS A 7 -8.57 0.10 1.30
C LYS A 7 -7.39 1.06 1.26
N ALA A 8 -6.24 0.56 0.85
CA ALA A 8 -5.09 1.37 0.46
C ALA A 8 -5.00 1.39 -1.07
N ASP A 9 -4.81 2.57 -1.64
CA ASP A 9 -4.42 2.76 -3.05
C ASP A 9 -3.25 3.74 -3.06
N ILE A 10 -2.05 3.22 -3.28
CA ILE A 10 -0.79 3.97 -3.22
C ILE A 10 -0.15 3.92 -4.59
N ALA A 11 0.30 5.07 -5.07
CA ALA A 11 1.10 5.18 -6.28
C ALA A 11 2.50 5.70 -5.94
N ILE A 12 3.52 5.02 -6.41
CA ILE A 12 4.89 5.52 -6.39
C ILE A 12 5.22 5.99 -7.81
N VAL A 13 5.52 7.28 -7.95
CA VAL A 13 5.99 7.87 -9.21
C VAL A 13 7.49 8.05 -9.12
N ALA A 14 8.24 7.16 -9.76
CA ALA A 14 9.69 7.21 -9.84
C ALA A 14 10.11 7.97 -11.10
N THR A 15 11.07 8.88 -10.97
CA THR A 15 11.72 9.56 -12.10
C THR A 15 13.20 9.22 -12.07
N ALA A 16 13.71 8.63 -13.15
CA ALA A 16 15.11 8.28 -13.30
C ALA A 16 15.95 9.48 -13.79
N ALA A 17 17.28 9.37 -13.71
CA ALA A 17 18.21 10.44 -14.05
C ALA A 17 18.09 10.89 -15.52
N ASN A 18 17.82 9.94 -16.43
CA ASN A 18 17.59 10.22 -17.84
C ASN A 18 16.21 10.86 -18.14
N GLY A 19 15.41 11.16 -17.11
CA GLY A 19 14.08 11.78 -17.22
C GLY A 19 12.93 10.81 -17.42
N ASN A 20 13.19 9.52 -17.63
CA ASN A 20 12.14 8.51 -17.75
C ASN A 20 11.35 8.38 -16.44
N LYS A 21 10.06 8.08 -16.56
CA LYS A 21 9.16 7.91 -15.43
C LYS A 21 8.55 6.52 -15.39
N MET A 22 8.34 6.02 -14.18
CA MET A 22 7.57 4.82 -13.89
C MET A 22 6.55 5.15 -12.80
N THR A 23 5.32 4.67 -12.99
CA THR A 23 4.31 4.67 -11.92
C THR A 23 4.05 3.22 -11.52
N LYS A 24 4.19 2.93 -10.23
CA LYS A 24 3.85 1.63 -9.64
C LYS A 24 2.70 1.81 -8.67
N ASN A 25 1.65 1.02 -8.84
CA ASN A 25 0.48 1.06 -7.98
C ASN A 25 0.45 -0.14 -7.05
N TYR A 26 0.22 0.12 -5.76
CA TYR A 26 0.00 -0.87 -4.72
C TYR A 26 -1.41 -0.71 -4.20
N ARG A 27 -2.15 -1.81 -4.14
CA ARG A 27 -3.53 -1.83 -3.67
C ARG A 27 -3.71 -2.99 -2.72
N ALA A 28 -4.23 -2.69 -1.55
CA ALA A 28 -4.60 -3.69 -0.57
C ALA A 28 -5.97 -3.35 0.00
N SER A 29 -6.67 -4.38 0.48
CA SER A 29 -7.94 -4.22 1.16
C SER A 29 -8.01 -5.18 2.32
N TYR A 30 -8.55 -4.70 3.43
CA TYR A 30 -8.77 -5.49 4.63
C TYR A 30 -10.18 -5.24 5.15
N SER A 31 -10.90 -6.30 5.52
CA SER A 31 -12.24 -6.21 6.09
C SER A 31 -12.36 -7.06 7.34
N VAL A 32 -13.02 -6.53 8.37
CA VAL A 32 -13.30 -7.26 9.60
C VAL A 32 -14.75 -7.04 10.04
N GLU A 33 -15.41 -8.12 10.41
CA GLU A 33 -16.75 -8.11 10.97
C GLU A 33 -16.73 -8.25 12.49
N GLY A 34 -17.70 -7.63 13.16
CA GLY A 34 -17.84 -7.73 14.61
C GLY A 34 -19.28 -7.66 15.10
N ALA A 35 -19.49 -8.18 16.31
CA ALA A 35 -20.74 -8.01 17.04
C ALA A 35 -20.80 -6.61 17.69
N PHE A 36 -22.02 -6.09 17.89
CA PHE A 36 -22.25 -4.79 18.54
C PHE A 36 -21.64 -3.57 17.82
N GLN A 37 -20.95 -2.68 18.55
CA GLN A 37 -20.40 -1.39 18.09
C GLN A 37 -18.90 -1.51 17.82
N ALA A 38 -18.42 -0.90 16.74
CA ALA A 38 -17.00 -0.74 16.48
C ALA A 38 -16.40 0.33 17.42
N SER A 39 -15.25 0.04 18.03
CA SER A 39 -14.47 1.05 18.75
C SER A 39 -13.45 1.71 17.81
N ASN A 40 -12.95 2.89 18.19
CA ASN A 40 -11.83 3.54 17.49
C ASN A 40 -10.60 2.63 17.40
N LYS A 41 -10.40 1.74 18.38
CA LYS A 41 -9.34 0.73 18.32
C LYS A 41 -9.57 -0.26 17.18
N ASN A 42 -10.79 -0.75 16.97
CA ASN A 42 -11.07 -1.67 15.86
C ASN A 42 -10.85 -1.01 14.50
N ILE A 43 -11.16 0.28 14.38
CA ILE A 43 -10.93 1.06 13.16
C ILE A 43 -9.42 1.23 12.92
N ALA A 44 -8.68 1.64 13.95
CA ALA A 44 -7.23 1.81 13.86
C ALA A 44 -6.51 0.49 13.52
N ASP A 45 -6.91 -0.62 14.14
CA ASP A 45 -6.34 -1.94 13.86
C ASP A 45 -6.59 -2.34 12.39
N ALA A 46 -7.79 -2.12 11.85
CA ALA A 46 -8.09 -2.41 10.45
C ALA A 46 -7.25 -1.57 9.47
N VAL A 47 -7.05 -0.28 9.78
CA VAL A 47 -6.19 0.61 8.98
C VAL A 47 -4.73 0.18 9.06
N ASN A 48 -4.24 -0.19 10.26
CA ASN A 48 -2.89 -0.66 10.45
C ASN A 48 -2.61 -1.96 9.67
N SER A 49 -3.59 -2.88 9.62
CA SER A 49 -3.47 -4.10 8.82
C SER A 49 -3.24 -3.78 7.34
N VAL A 50 -4.11 -2.99 6.71
CA VAL A 50 -3.98 -2.70 5.28
C VAL A 50 -2.70 -1.91 4.96
N MET A 51 -2.26 -1.01 5.85
CA MET A 51 -0.99 -0.28 5.69
C MET A 51 0.22 -1.19 5.83
N THR A 52 0.21 -2.10 6.81
CA THR A 52 1.32 -3.05 7.03
C THR A 52 1.48 -3.97 5.82
N ASP A 53 0.38 -4.52 5.30
CA ASP A 53 0.40 -5.38 4.11
C ASP A 53 0.93 -4.60 2.89
N THR A 54 0.41 -3.39 2.67
CA THR A 54 0.85 -2.55 1.54
C THR A 54 2.34 -2.21 1.61
N ILE A 55 2.85 -1.89 2.81
CA ILE A 55 4.28 -1.60 3.01
C ILE A 55 5.13 -2.87 2.83
N SER A 56 4.65 -4.02 3.29
CA SER A 56 5.34 -5.31 3.09
C SER A 56 5.48 -5.64 1.61
N ASP A 57 4.41 -5.48 0.82
CA ASP A 57 4.44 -5.67 -0.63
C ASP A 57 5.42 -4.69 -1.30
N MET A 58 5.38 -3.42 -0.90
CA MET A 58 6.32 -2.40 -1.38
C MET A 58 7.78 -2.74 -1.05
N ALA A 59 8.06 -3.29 0.13
CA ALA A 59 9.41 -3.61 0.59
C ALA A 59 10.01 -4.80 -0.18
N GLN A 60 9.18 -5.69 -0.71
CA GLN A 60 9.61 -6.84 -1.52
C GLN A 60 9.72 -6.52 -3.01
N ASP A 61 9.13 -5.41 -3.46
CA ASP A 61 9.11 -5.02 -4.86
C ASP A 61 10.40 -4.28 -5.28
N THR A 62 11.25 -4.95 -6.05
CA THR A 62 12.49 -4.36 -6.59
C THR A 62 12.29 -3.60 -7.91
N SER A 63 11.10 -3.62 -8.52
CA SER A 63 10.89 -3.12 -9.88
C SER A 63 11.24 -1.64 -10.04
N ILE A 64 10.97 -0.82 -9.03
CA ILE A 64 11.31 0.60 -9.04
C ILE A 64 12.82 0.80 -8.94
N HIS A 65 13.49 0.02 -8.09
CA HIS A 65 14.95 0.04 -7.95
C HIS A 65 15.64 -0.40 -9.25
N ASP A 66 15.15 -1.47 -9.86
CA ASP A 66 15.67 -1.97 -11.13
C ASP A 66 15.42 -0.96 -12.26
N PHE A 67 14.25 -0.32 -12.30
CA PHE A 67 13.94 0.77 -13.23
C PHE A 67 14.93 1.93 -13.09
N ILE A 68 15.17 2.42 -11.85
CA ILE A 68 16.12 3.50 -11.59
C ILE A 68 17.52 3.10 -12.08
N LYS A 69 17.99 1.89 -11.75
CA LYS A 69 19.32 1.40 -12.14
C LYS A 69 19.49 1.29 -13.66
N GLN A 70 18.49 0.78 -14.37
CA GLN A 70 18.54 0.64 -15.83
C GLN A 70 18.58 1.99 -16.53
N ASN A 71 17.97 3.01 -15.93
CA ASN A 71 17.82 4.36 -16.47
C ASN A 71 18.81 5.38 -15.86
N ALA A 72 19.82 4.89 -15.15
CA ALA A 72 20.89 5.70 -14.56
C ALA A 72 22.05 5.98 -15.54
N ARG A 73 21.99 5.42 -16.75
CA ARG A 73 22.99 5.59 -17.81
C ARG A 73 22.70 6.80 -18.67
#